data_AF-A0A0F9KUF9-F1
#
_entry.id   AF-A0A0F9KUF9-F1
#
_cell.length_a   1.000
_cell.length_b   1.000
_cell.length_c   1.000
_cell.angle_alpha   90.00
_cell.angle_beta   90.00
_cell.angle_gamma   90.00
#
_symmetry.space_group_name_H-M   'P 1'
#
loop_
_entity.id
_entity.type
_entity.pdbx_description
1 polymer ?
#
loop_
_entity_poly.entity_id
_entity_poly.type
_entity_poly.pdbx_seq_one_letter_code
_entity_poly.pdbx_strand_id
1 'polypeptide(L)'
;MKKDIKIKFVEKELVSIKFTQINRNITADLAGDVTGSPTANSVVKIRGKAIAAPTASDDAKSIIYDLTTDTFIYAASGGVAAHEITYDHSQLHTHANKTLLDTYTQTEVNLASAVSLKHAEAHTIVSHSDTTATGAQLNTLVAGGNTSLHTHDIYALDTDLSTHESDTTSIHGITDTSDLALKSGNINQFADIASAGADIESAVTLKHTQNSDTVLDSGQPNEVTAADIRTHLDLSHYSSSDFDTDFGSKNIEDLSNVAFDSGTPSDLDVLTYDSGTGKWKSVPPAAGAEINLSLKPQQAKLPSSNPARIDGGENNWRLLFDATTDESATWEFILDDDYGAGVLYVDVYFTMASTQTGVNDITWEAYVMKLTPNSDAADIDSDSYDTVNYIQHTLANNQTEGYLRIATITLTNKDSLSAGDYLRIKIARDANGTNGTDDATSDAEMVMAIIRE
;
A
#
# COMPACT_ATOMS: atom_id res chain seq x y z
N MET A 1 -76.86 -65.57 47.89
CA MET A 1 -77.95 -64.63 47.54
C MET A 1 -77.33 -63.36 47.00
N LYS A 2 -77.85 -62.89 45.87
CA LYS A 2 -77.50 -61.67 45.13
C LYS A 2 -77.31 -60.44 46.04
N LYS A 3 -76.47 -59.50 45.62
CA LYS A 3 -76.95 -58.15 45.25
C LYS A 3 -75.85 -57.35 44.54
N ASP A 4 -76.12 -57.06 43.27
CA ASP A 4 -75.57 -55.92 42.55
C ASP A 4 -75.74 -54.64 43.39
N ILE A 5 -74.71 -53.82 43.47
CA ILE A 5 -74.83 -52.44 43.96
C ILE A 5 -74.32 -51.51 42.87
N LYS A 6 -75.27 -51.00 42.08
CA LYS A 6 -75.15 -49.72 41.34
C LYS A 6 -75.32 -48.57 42.34
N ILE A 7 -74.70 -47.41 42.09
CA ILE A 7 -75.20 -46.01 42.27
C ILE A 7 -73.98 -45.08 42.05
N LYS A 8 -73.80 -44.47 40.86
CA LYS A 8 -74.26 -43.15 40.35
C LYS A 8 -73.52 -41.91 40.93
N PHE A 9 -72.76 -41.26 40.05
CA PHE A 9 -72.10 -39.95 40.19
C PHE A 9 -73.09 -38.80 40.50
N VAL A 10 -72.58 -37.67 41.04
CA VAL A 10 -72.63 -36.31 40.42
C VAL A 10 -72.02 -35.23 41.35
N GLU A 11 -70.97 -34.57 40.84
CA GLU A 11 -70.58 -33.14 40.94
C GLU A 11 -70.28 -32.51 42.33
N LYS A 12 -69.47 -31.45 42.48
CA LYS A 12 -69.37 -30.21 41.69
C LYS A 12 -68.13 -29.42 42.11
N GLU A 13 -67.42 -28.81 41.16
CA GLU A 13 -66.38 -27.79 41.39
C GLU A 13 -66.99 -26.52 41.98
N LEU A 14 -66.25 -25.81 42.86
CA LEU A 14 -66.52 -24.41 43.18
C LEU A 14 -65.24 -23.57 43.21
N VAL A 15 -65.06 -22.85 42.10
CA VAL A 15 -64.22 -21.66 41.93
C VAL A 15 -64.95 -20.44 42.50
N SER A 16 -64.21 -19.57 43.19
CA SER A 16 -64.70 -18.27 43.67
C SER A 16 -64.54 -17.19 42.58
N ILE A 17 -65.67 -16.61 42.12
CA ILE A 17 -65.73 -15.44 41.21
C ILE A 17 -66.57 -14.34 41.87
N LYS A 18 -66.03 -13.11 41.87
CA LYS A 18 -66.55 -11.93 42.58
C LYS A 18 -67.69 -11.23 41.82
N PHE A 19 -68.89 -11.39 42.36
CA PHE A 19 -70.04 -10.46 42.58
C PHE A 19 -70.39 -9.25 41.67
N THR A 20 -69.75 -8.95 40.55
CA THR A 20 -70.24 -7.83 39.68
C THR A 20 -71.25 -8.27 38.60
N GLN A 21 -71.52 -9.57 38.43
CA GLN A 21 -72.43 -10.09 37.38
C GLN A 21 -73.66 -10.86 37.91
N ILE A 22 -74.23 -10.42 39.03
CA ILE A 22 -75.36 -11.12 39.68
C ILE A 22 -76.71 -11.04 38.95
N ASN A 23 -76.89 -10.24 37.90
CA ASN A 23 -78.22 -10.13 37.28
C ASN A 23 -78.56 -11.19 36.22
N ARG A 24 -77.76 -12.26 36.01
CA ARG A 24 -78.11 -13.27 34.99
C ARG A 24 -78.06 -14.75 35.38
N ASN A 25 -77.34 -15.16 36.43
CA ASN A 25 -77.01 -16.59 36.62
C ASN A 25 -77.60 -17.28 37.85
N ILE A 26 -78.31 -16.57 38.74
CA ILE A 26 -78.86 -17.20 39.97
C ILE A 26 -80.13 -18.02 39.69
N THR A 27 -80.77 -17.83 38.54
CA THR A 27 -82.12 -18.37 38.30
C THR A 27 -82.17 -19.85 37.91
N ALA A 28 -81.06 -20.51 37.53
CA ALA A 28 -81.14 -21.83 36.91
C ALA A 28 -81.09 -23.02 37.90
N ASP A 29 -80.21 -23.02 38.91
CA ASP A 29 -79.96 -24.21 39.75
C ASP A 29 -80.72 -24.24 41.08
N LEU A 30 -81.35 -23.13 41.46
CA LEU A 30 -82.04 -22.96 42.75
C LEU A 30 -83.53 -22.64 42.60
N ALA A 31 -84.10 -22.94 41.43
CA ALA A 31 -85.42 -22.50 40.96
C ALA A 31 -86.64 -22.94 41.82
N GLY A 32 -86.44 -23.60 42.96
CA GLY A 32 -87.49 -23.88 43.96
C GLY A 32 -87.23 -23.29 45.37
N ASP A 33 -85.99 -22.97 45.73
CA ASP A 33 -85.60 -22.64 47.13
C ASP A 33 -85.44 -21.14 47.39
N VAL A 34 -85.47 -20.32 46.33
CA VAL A 34 -85.29 -18.88 46.40
C VAL A 34 -86.60 -18.18 46.05
N THR A 35 -87.16 -17.48 47.02
CA THR A 35 -88.40 -16.70 46.85
C THR A 35 -88.11 -15.22 47.07
N GLY A 36 -88.59 -14.38 46.16
CA GLY A 36 -88.41 -12.92 46.17
C GLY A 36 -87.55 -12.41 45.01
N SER A 37 -88.01 -11.34 44.36
CA SER A 37 -87.27 -10.62 43.32
C SER A 37 -86.36 -9.56 43.98
N PRO A 38 -85.07 -9.44 43.60
CA PRO A 38 -84.16 -8.50 44.23
C PRO A 38 -84.49 -7.07 43.75
N THR A 39 -85.11 -6.30 44.65
CA THR A 39 -85.17 -4.84 44.59
C THR A 39 -84.64 -4.31 45.91
N ALA A 40 -84.21 -3.04 45.98
CA ALA A 40 -83.44 -2.49 47.11
C ALA A 40 -84.03 -2.71 48.52
N ASN A 41 -85.33 -3.05 48.61
CA ASN A 41 -86.07 -3.21 49.86
C ASN A 41 -86.72 -4.59 50.05
N SER A 42 -86.34 -5.62 49.27
CA SER A 42 -86.94 -6.96 49.39
C SER A 42 -86.00 -7.99 50.04
N VAL A 43 -86.52 -8.69 51.05
CA VAL A 43 -85.82 -9.77 51.76
C VAL A 43 -85.81 -11.01 50.86
N VAL A 44 -84.64 -11.34 50.32
CA VAL A 44 -84.41 -12.59 49.57
C VAL A 44 -84.30 -13.72 50.58
N LYS A 45 -85.09 -14.77 50.41
CA LYS A 45 -85.02 -15.97 51.25
C LYS A 45 -84.37 -17.11 50.50
N ILE A 46 -83.37 -17.74 51.09
CA ILE A 46 -82.78 -18.99 50.60
C ILE A 46 -83.16 -20.08 51.60
N ARG A 47 -83.85 -21.13 51.15
CA ARG A 47 -84.42 -22.19 52.02
C ARG A 47 -85.34 -21.63 53.13
N GLY A 48 -86.09 -20.59 52.82
CA GLY A 48 -87.05 -19.97 53.75
C GLY A 48 -86.43 -19.05 54.82
N LYS A 49 -85.10 -18.93 54.90
CA LYS A 49 -84.42 -18.04 55.84
C LYS A 49 -84.13 -16.69 55.20
N ALA A 50 -84.45 -15.62 55.92
CA ALA A 50 -84.26 -14.24 55.47
C ALA A 50 -82.77 -13.88 55.38
N ILE A 51 -82.38 -13.28 54.26
CA ILE A 51 -81.11 -12.59 54.13
C ILE A 51 -81.37 -11.11 54.43
N ALA A 52 -80.60 -10.54 55.37
CA ALA A 52 -80.71 -9.12 55.68
C ALA A 52 -80.37 -8.28 54.45
N ALA A 53 -81.02 -7.12 54.29
CA ALA A 53 -80.71 -6.22 53.18
C ALA A 53 -79.23 -5.78 53.29
N PRO A 54 -78.47 -5.75 52.19
CA PRO A 54 -77.08 -5.33 52.21
C PRO A 54 -76.96 -3.86 52.60
N THR A 55 -75.97 -3.54 53.42
CA THR A 55 -75.57 -2.15 53.73
C THR A 55 -74.42 -1.71 52.82
N ALA A 56 -74.17 -0.41 52.73
CA ALA A 56 -73.02 0.12 51.98
C ALA A 56 -71.65 -0.41 52.48
N SER A 57 -71.59 -0.93 53.72
CA SER A 57 -70.38 -1.55 54.27
C SER A 57 -70.15 -2.99 53.81
N ASP A 58 -71.09 -3.57 53.05
CA ASP A 58 -71.07 -4.96 52.59
C ASP A 58 -70.58 -5.11 51.14
N ASP A 59 -70.24 -3.99 50.49
CA ASP A 59 -69.53 -4.02 49.20
C ASP A 59 -68.22 -4.80 49.37
N ALA A 60 -68.10 -5.93 48.67
CA ALA A 60 -67.04 -6.94 48.75
C ALA A 60 -67.16 -8.01 49.87
N LYS A 61 -68.29 -8.14 50.55
CA LYS A 61 -68.58 -9.30 51.42
C LYS A 61 -69.35 -10.40 50.67
N SER A 62 -69.06 -11.65 50.99
CA SER A 62 -69.79 -12.82 50.52
C SER A 62 -70.88 -13.19 51.53
N ILE A 63 -72.01 -13.71 51.03
CA ILE A 63 -73.07 -14.25 51.89
C ILE A 63 -72.65 -15.67 52.31
N ILE A 64 -72.51 -15.90 53.61
CA ILE A 64 -72.16 -17.19 54.20
C ILE A 64 -73.33 -17.64 55.11
N TYR A 65 -73.62 -18.94 55.09
CA TYR A 65 -74.58 -19.53 56.03
C TYR A 65 -73.86 -19.98 57.29
N ASP A 66 -74.21 -19.38 58.42
CA ASP A 66 -73.67 -19.74 59.73
C ASP A 66 -74.51 -20.85 60.34
N LEU A 67 -73.92 -22.05 60.46
CA LEU A 67 -74.55 -23.24 61.03
C LEU A 67 -74.85 -23.10 62.54
N THR A 68 -74.09 -22.24 63.23
CA THR A 68 -74.23 -22.00 64.67
C THR A 68 -75.38 -21.06 64.99
N THR A 69 -75.56 -19.99 64.20
CA THR A 69 -76.64 -19.03 64.42
C THR A 69 -77.86 -19.26 63.53
N ASP A 70 -77.80 -20.22 62.61
CA ASP A 70 -78.86 -20.57 61.64
C ASP A 70 -79.35 -19.34 60.84
N THR A 71 -78.40 -18.49 60.45
CA THR A 71 -78.64 -17.23 59.71
C THR A 71 -77.63 -17.05 58.59
N PHE A 72 -78.02 -16.28 57.57
CA PHE A 72 -77.09 -15.79 56.54
C PHE A 72 -76.44 -14.49 57.00
N ILE A 73 -75.12 -14.40 56.89
CA ILE A 73 -74.31 -13.22 57.25
C ILE A 73 -73.43 -12.77 56.08
N TYR A 74 -73.06 -11.49 56.06
CA TYR A 74 -72.09 -10.92 55.10
C TYR A 74 -70.69 -10.93 55.71
N ALA A 75 -69.74 -11.67 55.12
CA ALA A 75 -68.36 -11.79 55.59
C ALA A 75 -67.32 -11.43 54.50
N ALA A 76 -66.19 -10.85 54.88
CA ALA A 76 -65.18 -10.35 53.95
C ALA A 76 -64.57 -11.45 53.05
N SER A 77 -64.31 -11.14 51.77
CA SER A 77 -63.97 -12.12 50.71
C SER A 77 -62.62 -12.86 50.83
N GLY A 78 -61.91 -12.75 51.95
CA GLY A 78 -60.58 -13.35 52.14
C GLY A 78 -60.55 -14.67 52.91
N GLY A 79 -61.69 -15.11 53.45
CA GLY A 79 -61.73 -16.18 54.45
C GLY A 79 -62.41 -17.48 54.01
N VAL A 80 -62.18 -17.96 52.78
CA VAL A 80 -62.78 -19.25 52.37
C VAL A 80 -61.74 -20.23 51.85
N ALA A 81 -61.30 -21.10 52.76
CA ALA A 81 -60.83 -22.47 52.50
C ALA A 81 -60.85 -23.19 53.86
N ALA A 82 -61.33 -24.41 54.03
CA ALA A 82 -62.02 -25.38 53.18
C ALA A 82 -62.73 -26.33 54.16
N HIS A 83 -63.92 -26.84 53.82
CA HIS A 83 -64.59 -27.86 54.63
C HIS A 83 -64.72 -29.13 53.80
N GLU A 84 -63.76 -30.04 53.97
CA GLU A 84 -63.83 -31.40 53.46
C GLU A 84 -64.66 -32.22 54.46
N ILE A 85 -65.89 -32.59 54.09
CA ILE A 85 -66.73 -33.46 54.90
C ILE A 85 -66.42 -34.91 54.50
N THR A 86 -65.51 -35.54 55.25
CA THR A 86 -65.16 -36.96 55.10
C THR A 86 -66.34 -37.85 55.52
N TYR A 87 -66.80 -38.71 54.60
CA TYR A 87 -67.85 -39.70 54.84
C TYR A 87 -67.23 -40.98 55.44
N ASP A 88 -67.53 -41.29 56.71
CA ASP A 88 -67.01 -42.49 57.39
C ASP A 88 -67.74 -43.76 56.92
N HIS A 89 -67.03 -44.60 56.18
CA HIS A 89 -67.53 -45.89 55.67
C HIS A 89 -67.42 -47.04 56.69
N SER A 90 -66.98 -46.79 57.93
CA SER A 90 -66.74 -47.79 58.99
C SER A 90 -67.97 -48.62 59.39
N GLN A 91 -69.17 -48.19 58.99
CA GLN A 91 -70.45 -48.78 59.37
C GLN A 91 -71.03 -49.74 58.30
N LEU A 92 -70.40 -49.91 57.13
CA LEU A 92 -71.02 -50.57 55.98
C LEU A 92 -70.83 -52.09 55.85
N HIS A 93 -69.95 -52.74 56.64
CA HIS A 93 -69.85 -54.21 56.65
C HIS A 93 -69.18 -54.79 57.91
N THR A 94 -69.68 -55.96 58.36
CA THR A 94 -69.12 -56.75 59.47
C THR A 94 -68.60 -58.10 58.97
N HIS A 95 -67.35 -58.40 59.28
CA HIS A 95 -66.73 -59.72 59.09
C HIS A 95 -65.72 -59.96 60.20
N ALA A 96 -65.48 -61.24 60.52
CA ALA A 96 -64.74 -61.69 61.71
C ALA A 96 -63.33 -61.08 61.85
N ASN A 97 -62.70 -60.70 60.73
CA ASN A 97 -61.33 -60.20 60.71
C ASN A 97 -61.24 -58.65 60.68
N LYS A 98 -62.36 -57.94 60.83
CA LYS A 98 -62.41 -56.47 60.78
C LYS A 98 -61.46 -55.85 61.81
N THR A 99 -61.48 -56.34 63.05
CA THR A 99 -60.62 -55.86 64.12
C THR A 99 -59.13 -55.99 63.76
N LEU A 100 -58.76 -57.09 63.09
CA LEU A 100 -57.39 -57.40 62.70
C LEU A 100 -56.87 -56.44 61.63
N LEU A 101 -57.74 -56.10 60.67
CA LEU A 101 -57.42 -55.18 59.57
C LEU A 101 -57.39 -53.72 60.03
N ASP A 102 -58.29 -53.34 60.94
CA ASP A 102 -58.37 -51.98 61.50
C ASP A 102 -57.18 -51.67 62.43
N THR A 103 -56.60 -52.68 63.07
CA THR A 103 -55.36 -52.54 63.89
C THR A 103 -54.07 -52.73 63.10
N TYR A 104 -54.13 -53.07 61.80
CA TYR A 104 -52.94 -53.32 61.01
C TYR A 104 -52.29 -52.00 60.57
N THR A 105 -51.42 -51.47 61.41
CA THR A 105 -50.58 -50.30 61.10
C THR A 105 -49.25 -50.78 60.51
N GLN A 106 -49.02 -50.61 59.21
CA GLN A 106 -47.68 -50.80 58.65
C GLN A 106 -46.77 -49.66 59.12
N THR A 107 -45.79 -50.00 59.94
CA THR A 107 -44.71 -49.07 60.34
C THR A 107 -43.57 -49.12 59.33
N GLU A 108 -42.71 -48.09 59.29
CA GLU A 108 -41.50 -48.11 58.45
C GLU A 108 -40.59 -49.31 58.76
N VAL A 109 -40.67 -49.86 59.98
CA VAL A 109 -39.99 -51.10 60.38
C VAL A 109 -40.54 -52.31 59.61
N ASN A 110 -41.85 -52.37 59.36
CA ASN A 110 -42.46 -53.44 58.57
C ASN A 110 -42.13 -53.32 57.07
N LEU A 111 -41.99 -52.09 56.55
CA LEU A 111 -41.47 -51.83 55.22
C LEU A 111 -39.98 -52.17 55.10
N ALA A 112 -39.16 -51.83 56.11
CA ALA A 112 -37.74 -52.19 56.16
C ALA A 112 -37.55 -53.71 56.23
N SER A 113 -38.41 -54.42 56.95
CA SER A 113 -38.43 -55.88 57.00
C SER A 113 -38.84 -56.50 55.65
N ALA A 114 -39.87 -55.95 54.99
CA ALA A 114 -40.28 -56.39 53.65
C ALA A 114 -39.24 -56.08 52.56
N VAL A 115 -38.52 -54.95 52.66
CA VAL A 115 -37.39 -54.61 51.78
C VAL A 115 -36.17 -55.49 52.06
N SER A 116 -35.93 -55.87 53.32
CA SER A 116 -34.87 -56.83 53.68
C SER A 116 -35.20 -58.25 53.24
N LEU A 117 -36.48 -58.65 53.25
CA LEU A 117 -36.97 -59.94 52.74
C LEU A 117 -37.05 -59.99 51.21
N LYS A 118 -37.24 -58.86 50.52
CA LYS A 118 -37.05 -58.78 49.06
C LYS A 118 -35.58 -58.75 48.63
N HIS A 119 -34.69 -58.35 49.52
CA HIS A 119 -33.25 -58.63 49.44
C HIS A 119 -32.89 -59.96 50.12
N ALA A 120 -33.83 -60.90 50.33
CA ALA A 120 -33.50 -62.31 50.48
C ALA A 120 -33.16 -62.98 49.12
N GLU A 121 -33.07 -62.17 48.07
CA GLU A 121 -32.22 -62.40 46.90
C GLU A 121 -30.94 -61.54 46.99
N ALA A 122 -30.42 -61.29 48.19
CA ALA A 122 -29.06 -60.82 48.39
C ALA A 122 -28.12 -62.02 48.42
N HIS A 123 -27.28 -62.08 47.42
CA HIS A 123 -26.06 -62.87 47.45
C HIS A 123 -25.29 -62.56 48.74
N THR A 124 -25.19 -63.56 49.61
CA THR A 124 -24.16 -63.63 50.65
C THR A 124 -23.20 -64.76 50.30
N ILE A 125 -22.55 -64.65 49.13
CA ILE A 125 -21.13 -65.03 49.09
C ILE A 125 -20.42 -63.85 49.72
N VAL A 126 -20.13 -64.01 51.00
CA VAL A 126 -19.10 -63.27 51.72
C VAL A 126 -17.78 -63.56 51.01
N SER A 127 -17.41 -62.70 50.06
CA SER A 127 -16.07 -62.67 49.45
C SER A 127 -15.68 -63.91 48.61
N HIS A 128 -14.81 -63.68 47.66
CA HIS A 128 -14.18 -64.62 46.72
C HIS A 128 -13.19 -65.59 47.42
N SER A 129 -13.38 -65.83 48.72
CA SER A 129 -12.44 -66.53 49.60
C SER A 129 -13.13 -67.46 50.60
N ASP A 130 -14.41 -67.77 50.43
CA ASP A 130 -15.02 -68.91 51.13
C ASP A 130 -14.61 -70.23 50.45
N THR A 131 -13.55 -70.86 50.98
CA THR A 131 -13.05 -72.17 50.54
C THR A 131 -13.67 -73.33 51.33
N THR A 132 -14.72 -73.08 52.14
CA THR A 132 -15.28 -74.08 53.06
C THR A 132 -16.52 -74.80 52.53
N ALA A 133 -17.01 -74.43 51.33
CA ALA A 133 -18.12 -75.11 50.68
C ALA A 133 -17.73 -76.53 50.23
N THR A 134 -18.37 -77.56 50.81
CA THR A 134 -18.14 -78.97 50.43
C THR A 134 -19.17 -79.47 49.42
N GLY A 135 -18.70 -79.84 48.22
CA GLY A 135 -19.23 -80.87 47.30
C GLY A 135 -20.65 -80.69 46.73
N ALA A 136 -21.69 -80.68 47.57
CA ALA A 136 -23.08 -80.65 47.11
C ALA A 136 -23.57 -79.24 46.73
N GLN A 137 -23.05 -78.21 47.41
CA GLN A 137 -23.40 -76.81 47.15
C GLN A 137 -22.70 -76.24 45.90
N LEU A 138 -21.58 -76.84 45.50
CA LEU A 138 -20.86 -76.45 44.27
C LEU A 138 -21.62 -76.94 43.02
N ASN A 139 -22.15 -78.17 43.04
CA ASN A 139 -22.83 -78.78 41.89
C ASN A 139 -24.13 -78.07 41.48
N THR A 140 -24.83 -77.42 42.41
CA THR A 140 -26.03 -76.63 42.13
C THR A 140 -25.73 -75.25 41.57
N LEU A 141 -24.52 -74.69 41.78
CA LEU A 141 -24.11 -73.42 41.18
C LEU A 141 -23.70 -73.55 39.71
N VAL A 142 -23.16 -74.70 39.32
CA VAL A 142 -22.60 -74.92 37.97
C VAL A 142 -23.38 -75.92 37.12
N ALA A 143 -24.60 -76.29 37.54
CA ALA A 143 -25.51 -77.18 36.82
C ALA A 143 -24.85 -78.48 36.29
N GLY A 144 -23.84 -79.00 36.99
CA GLY A 144 -23.09 -80.20 36.58
C GLY A 144 -22.12 -80.02 35.40
N GLY A 145 -21.71 -78.79 35.05
CA GLY A 145 -20.66 -78.53 34.06
C GLY A 145 -19.27 -78.34 34.70
N ASN A 146 -18.25 -79.03 34.17
CA ASN A 146 -16.86 -78.93 34.60
C ASN A 146 -16.33 -77.50 34.39
N THR A 147 -15.99 -76.82 35.48
CA THR A 147 -15.73 -75.38 35.57
C THR A 147 -14.30 -74.98 35.20
N SER A 148 -14.09 -74.56 33.96
CA SER A 148 -13.18 -73.43 33.67
C SER A 148 -14.04 -72.31 33.08
N LEU A 149 -14.32 -71.27 33.86
CA LEU A 149 -15.30 -70.24 33.46
C LEU A 149 -14.69 -69.14 32.55
N HIS A 150 -13.36 -69.03 32.46
CA HIS A 150 -12.57 -68.52 31.32
C HIS A 150 -11.09 -68.47 31.74
N THR A 151 -10.22 -68.89 30.83
CA THR A 151 -8.76 -68.77 30.95
C THR A 151 -8.35 -67.40 30.39
N HIS A 152 -7.48 -66.67 31.08
CA HIS A 152 -6.66 -65.65 30.42
C HIS A 152 -5.33 -66.30 30.09
N ASP A 153 -5.00 -66.33 28.79
CA ASP A 153 -3.79 -66.96 28.25
C ASP A 153 -2.52 -66.21 28.66
N ILE A 154 -2.13 -66.30 29.93
CA ILE A 154 -0.80 -65.85 30.37
C ILE A 154 0.28 -66.85 29.90
N TYR A 155 -0.10 -68.07 29.54
CA TYR A 155 0.80 -69.03 28.89
C TYR A 155 1.09 -68.71 27.41
N ALA A 156 0.25 -67.94 26.70
CA ALA A 156 0.57 -67.53 25.33
C ALA A 156 1.60 -66.40 25.31
N LEU A 157 1.48 -65.41 26.22
CA LEU A 157 2.42 -64.28 26.26
C LEU A 157 3.87 -64.67 26.63
N ASP A 158 4.07 -65.60 27.55
CA ASP A 158 5.43 -66.02 27.96
C ASP A 158 6.11 -66.82 26.83
N THR A 159 5.35 -67.68 26.15
CA THR A 159 5.86 -68.47 25.03
C THR A 159 6.08 -67.59 23.78
N ASP A 160 5.17 -66.67 23.47
CA ASP A 160 5.30 -65.76 22.33
C ASP A 160 6.43 -64.73 22.54
N LEU A 161 6.60 -64.22 23.77
CA LEU A 161 7.69 -63.29 24.11
C LEU A 161 9.06 -63.98 24.12
N SER A 162 9.12 -65.22 24.64
CA SER A 162 10.32 -66.07 24.54
C SER A 162 10.68 -66.42 23.09
N THR A 163 9.69 -66.54 22.21
CA THR A 163 9.92 -66.82 20.78
C THR A 163 10.46 -65.56 20.10
N HIS A 164 9.90 -64.38 20.40
CA HIS A 164 10.34 -63.09 19.86
C HIS A 164 11.78 -62.70 20.28
N GLU A 165 12.23 -63.04 21.48
CA GLU A 165 13.64 -62.80 21.88
C GLU A 165 14.64 -63.76 21.20
N SER A 166 14.16 -64.85 20.60
CA SER A 166 14.99 -65.84 19.90
C SER A 166 14.94 -65.75 18.37
N ASP A 167 14.06 -64.91 17.83
CA ASP A 167 13.84 -64.78 16.39
C ASP A 167 14.96 -63.95 15.72
N THR A 168 15.89 -64.61 15.03
CA THR A 168 16.91 -63.92 14.20
C THR A 168 16.56 -63.92 12.70
N THR A 169 15.42 -64.49 12.34
CA THR A 169 14.95 -64.59 10.94
C THR A 169 13.50 -64.13 10.87
N SER A 170 13.18 -63.21 9.97
CA SER A 170 11.83 -62.77 9.63
C SER A 170 11.08 -61.91 10.66
N ILE A 171 11.78 -61.10 11.46
CA ILE A 171 11.13 -60.01 12.20
C ILE A 171 10.74 -58.91 11.19
N HIS A 172 9.45 -58.57 11.11
CA HIS A 172 8.88 -57.60 10.15
C HIS A 172 9.05 -57.93 8.65
N GLY A 173 9.18 -59.22 8.28
CA GLY A 173 9.32 -59.64 6.89
C GLY A 173 10.76 -59.63 6.35
N ILE A 174 11.76 -59.48 7.23
CA ILE A 174 13.18 -59.46 6.87
C ILE A 174 13.77 -60.85 7.15
N THR A 175 13.92 -61.68 6.10
CA THR A 175 14.24 -63.12 6.19
C THR A 175 15.50 -63.45 7.00
N ASP A 176 16.52 -62.58 7.01
CA ASP A 176 17.73 -62.73 7.83
C ASP A 176 18.09 -61.39 8.48
N THR A 177 18.02 -61.30 9.81
CA THR A 177 18.31 -60.06 10.53
C THR A 177 19.81 -59.85 10.77
N SER A 178 20.65 -60.85 10.46
CA SER A 178 22.10 -60.69 10.46
C SER A 178 22.61 -59.78 9.34
N ASP A 179 21.76 -59.50 8.33
CA ASP A 179 22.00 -58.52 7.27
C ASP A 179 21.78 -57.06 7.73
N LEU A 180 21.04 -56.84 8.82
CA LEU A 180 20.88 -55.50 9.42
C LEU A 180 22.12 -55.08 10.23
N ALA A 181 22.83 -56.07 10.78
CA ALA A 181 24.01 -55.86 11.59
C ALA A 181 25.29 -56.10 10.76
N LEU A 182 25.56 -55.18 9.83
CA LEU A 182 26.91 -54.84 9.35
C LEU A 182 27.84 -56.04 9.10
N LYS A 183 27.59 -56.84 8.06
CA LYS A 183 28.68 -57.57 7.40
C LYS A 183 29.28 -56.73 6.29
N SER A 184 30.25 -55.91 6.73
CA SER A 184 31.32 -55.32 5.93
C SER A 184 31.02 -54.06 5.13
N GLY A 185 30.63 -52.97 5.82
CA GLY A 185 31.13 -51.61 5.53
C GLY A 185 31.08 -51.07 4.10
N ASN A 186 30.32 -51.66 3.20
CA ASN A 186 30.27 -51.33 1.78
C ASN A 186 28.81 -51.43 1.30
N ILE A 187 28.39 -50.41 0.56
CA ILE A 187 27.02 -50.17 0.09
C ILE A 187 26.55 -51.12 -1.02
N ASN A 188 27.47 -51.92 -1.58
CA ASN A 188 27.27 -52.79 -2.74
C ASN A 188 26.42 -54.04 -2.44
N GLN A 189 25.96 -54.19 -1.20
CA GLN A 189 25.22 -55.36 -0.73
C GLN A 189 23.70 -55.18 -0.78
N PHE A 190 23.20 -53.95 -0.99
CA PHE A 190 21.78 -53.69 -1.20
C PHE A 190 21.43 -53.90 -2.68
N ALA A 191 20.94 -55.10 -3.02
CA ALA A 191 20.58 -55.50 -4.39
C ALA A 191 19.52 -54.59 -5.05
N ASP A 192 18.79 -53.83 -4.25
CA ASP A 192 17.72 -52.91 -4.68
C ASP A 192 18.27 -51.59 -5.24
N ILE A 193 19.55 -51.30 -4.97
CA ILE A 193 20.23 -50.14 -5.54
C ILE A 193 20.78 -50.56 -6.90
N ALA A 194 20.05 -50.21 -7.96
CA ALA A 194 20.40 -50.56 -9.35
C ALA A 194 21.69 -49.88 -9.87
N SER A 195 22.22 -48.91 -9.14
CA SER A 195 23.51 -48.28 -9.43
C SER A 195 24.65 -49.22 -9.04
N ALA A 196 25.68 -49.33 -9.89
CA ALA A 196 26.81 -50.17 -9.56
C ALA A 196 27.44 -49.65 -8.27
N GLY A 197 27.80 -50.57 -7.40
CA GLY A 197 28.37 -50.23 -6.11
C GLY A 197 29.58 -49.28 -6.14
N ALA A 198 30.39 -49.41 -7.18
CA ALA A 198 31.50 -48.51 -7.48
C ALA A 198 31.05 -47.05 -7.71
N ASP A 199 29.87 -46.81 -8.29
CA ASP A 199 29.36 -45.46 -8.56
C ASP A 199 28.93 -44.76 -7.27
N ILE A 200 28.37 -45.51 -6.32
CA ILE A 200 27.93 -45.00 -5.02
C ILE A 200 29.15 -44.75 -4.13
N GLU A 201 30.12 -45.67 -4.13
CA GLU A 201 31.37 -45.53 -3.39
C GLU A 201 32.22 -44.38 -3.93
N SER A 202 32.25 -44.18 -5.26
CA SER A 202 32.79 -42.96 -5.89
C SER A 202 32.04 -41.72 -5.44
N ALA A 203 30.70 -41.71 -5.49
CA ALA A 203 29.91 -40.53 -5.11
C ALA A 203 30.09 -40.11 -3.65
N VAL A 204 30.32 -41.06 -2.73
CA VAL A 204 30.54 -40.79 -1.31
C VAL A 204 32.01 -40.42 -1.02
N THR A 205 32.96 -41.08 -1.66
CA THR A 205 34.40 -40.85 -1.42
C THR A 205 34.92 -39.60 -2.11
N LEU A 206 34.42 -39.28 -3.31
CA LEU A 206 34.84 -38.11 -4.09
C LEU A 206 34.21 -36.78 -3.65
N LYS A 207 33.27 -36.78 -2.69
CA LYS A 207 32.47 -35.57 -2.40
C LYS A 207 32.68 -34.88 -1.06
N HIS A 208 33.56 -35.32 -0.15
CA HIS A 208 33.69 -34.56 1.10
C HIS A 208 35.03 -34.67 1.83
N THR A 209 36.10 -34.20 1.21
CA THR A 209 37.14 -33.50 1.99
C THR A 209 36.94 -32.00 1.78
N GLN A 210 36.27 -31.33 2.72
CA GLN A 210 36.13 -29.87 2.67
C GLN A 210 37.50 -29.23 2.42
N ASN A 211 37.61 -28.48 1.33
CA ASN A 211 38.82 -27.76 0.89
C ASN A 211 39.94 -28.60 0.25
N SER A 212 39.71 -29.84 -0.20
CA SER A 212 40.73 -30.64 -0.91
C SER A 212 40.34 -31.13 -2.31
N ASP A 213 39.15 -30.78 -2.81
CA ASP A 213 38.75 -31.16 -4.17
C ASP A 213 39.64 -30.46 -5.20
N THR A 214 40.46 -31.25 -5.89
CA THR A 214 41.38 -30.76 -6.92
C THR A 214 40.81 -30.89 -8.33
N VAL A 215 39.64 -31.51 -8.53
CA VAL A 215 38.99 -31.70 -9.85
C VAL A 215 37.46 -31.76 -9.69
N LEU A 216 36.70 -31.31 -10.69
CA LEU A 216 35.28 -31.59 -10.87
C LEU A 216 35.15 -32.83 -11.77
N ASP A 217 34.26 -33.77 -11.44
CA ASP A 217 33.92 -34.95 -12.27
C ASP A 217 35.10 -35.92 -12.58
N SER A 218 35.90 -36.25 -11.56
CA SER A 218 37.11 -37.10 -11.73
C SER A 218 36.81 -38.46 -12.38
N GLY A 219 37.57 -38.81 -13.41
CA GLY A 219 37.49 -40.10 -14.11
C GLY A 219 36.40 -40.18 -15.18
N GLN A 220 35.67 -39.10 -15.45
CA GLN A 220 34.67 -39.02 -16.51
C GLN A 220 35.15 -38.15 -17.68
N PRO A 221 34.50 -38.21 -18.86
CA PRO A 221 34.91 -37.42 -20.03
C PRO A 221 34.93 -35.91 -19.82
N ASN A 222 34.25 -35.41 -18.78
CA ASN A 222 34.15 -33.99 -18.43
C ASN A 222 34.95 -33.63 -17.17
N GLU A 223 35.97 -34.41 -16.81
CA GLU A 223 36.86 -34.07 -15.69
C GLU A 223 37.50 -32.70 -15.90
N VAL A 224 37.25 -31.75 -14.99
CA VAL A 224 37.84 -30.41 -15.01
C VAL A 224 38.72 -30.25 -13.80
N THR A 225 40.04 -30.15 -13.98
CA THR A 225 40.93 -30.00 -12.83
C THR A 225 40.88 -28.59 -12.24
N ALA A 226 41.28 -28.42 -10.99
CA ALA A 226 41.47 -27.12 -10.37
C ALA A 226 42.57 -26.32 -11.09
N ALA A 227 43.49 -26.98 -11.82
CA ALA A 227 44.41 -26.30 -12.72
C ALA A 227 43.69 -25.77 -13.97
N ASP A 228 42.72 -26.52 -14.52
CA ASP A 228 41.90 -26.08 -15.67
C ASP A 228 40.92 -24.97 -15.29
N ILE A 229 40.27 -25.05 -14.14
CA ILE A 229 39.45 -23.97 -13.60
C ILE A 229 40.32 -22.75 -13.35
N ARG A 230 41.52 -22.94 -12.76
CA ARG A 230 42.46 -21.85 -12.58
C ARG A 230 42.88 -21.26 -13.92
N THR A 231 43.21 -22.01 -14.97
CA THR A 231 43.59 -21.43 -16.26
C THR A 231 42.43 -20.75 -16.99
N HIS A 232 41.18 -21.13 -16.72
CA HIS A 232 39.97 -20.44 -17.23
C HIS A 232 39.61 -19.18 -16.41
N LEU A 233 39.91 -19.16 -15.11
CA LEU A 233 39.81 -17.97 -14.25
C LEU A 233 41.07 -17.10 -14.26
N ASP A 234 42.18 -17.65 -14.76
CA ASP A 234 43.46 -16.98 -14.91
C ASP A 234 43.30 -16.02 -16.07
N LEU A 235 42.90 -14.81 -15.69
CA LEU A 235 42.90 -13.64 -16.53
C LEU A 235 44.30 -13.38 -17.12
N SER A 236 45.37 -14.12 -16.81
CA SER A 236 46.64 -14.00 -17.54
C SER A 236 46.58 -14.49 -18.99
N HIS A 237 45.63 -15.37 -19.35
CA HIS A 237 45.37 -15.69 -20.77
C HIS A 237 44.60 -14.57 -21.46
N TYR A 238 43.87 -13.77 -20.69
CA TYR A 238 43.46 -12.46 -21.09
C TYR A 238 44.65 -11.50 -20.89
N SER A 239 45.57 -11.51 -21.85
CA SER A 239 46.45 -10.35 -22.01
C SER A 239 45.59 -9.08 -21.89
N SER A 240 46.08 -7.98 -21.34
CA SER A 240 45.31 -6.72 -21.25
C SER A 240 44.76 -6.23 -22.59
N SER A 241 45.10 -6.88 -23.71
CA SER A 241 44.42 -6.81 -25.00
C SER A 241 43.02 -7.43 -25.03
N ASP A 242 42.74 -8.53 -24.35
CA ASP A 242 41.58 -9.35 -24.69
C ASP A 242 40.30 -8.87 -23.99
N PHE A 243 40.39 -8.26 -22.80
CA PHE A 243 39.21 -7.79 -22.06
C PHE A 243 38.76 -6.38 -22.51
N ASP A 244 39.56 -5.76 -23.39
CA ASP A 244 39.33 -4.45 -23.99
C ASP A 244 39.29 -4.49 -25.53
N THR A 245 39.15 -5.67 -26.16
CA THR A 245 39.13 -5.78 -27.63
C THR A 245 37.76 -5.96 -28.25
N ASP A 246 36.73 -6.45 -27.53
CA ASP A 246 35.41 -6.63 -28.15
C ASP A 246 34.48 -5.41 -28.02
N PHE A 247 34.73 -4.51 -27.06
CA PHE A 247 34.04 -3.21 -26.97
C PHE A 247 34.97 -1.99 -27.07
N GLY A 248 36.25 -2.11 -26.69
CA GLY A 248 37.22 -0.99 -26.71
C GLY A 248 38.00 -0.88 -28.02
N SER A 249 38.70 -1.94 -28.43
CA SER A 249 39.65 -1.83 -29.56
C SER A 249 38.98 -1.89 -30.94
N LYS A 250 37.91 -2.69 -31.14
CA LYS A 250 37.19 -2.68 -32.43
C LYS A 250 36.47 -1.37 -32.73
N ASN A 251 35.99 -0.65 -31.71
CA ASN A 251 35.30 0.63 -31.90
C ASN A 251 36.27 1.83 -31.91
N ILE A 252 37.43 1.73 -31.25
CA ILE A 252 38.47 2.78 -31.29
C ILE A 252 39.25 2.74 -32.62
N GLU A 253 39.47 1.58 -33.22
CA GLU A 253 40.06 1.49 -34.58
C GLU A 253 39.14 2.09 -35.67
N ASP A 254 37.81 1.99 -35.51
CA ASP A 254 36.83 2.65 -36.38
C ASP A 254 36.83 4.18 -36.24
N LEU A 255 37.27 4.71 -35.09
CA LEU A 255 37.53 6.13 -34.86
C LEU A 255 38.97 6.51 -35.19
N SER A 256 39.69 5.72 -35.98
CA SER A 256 41.07 6.04 -36.40
C SER A 256 41.18 7.36 -37.16
N ASN A 257 40.09 7.87 -37.73
CA ASN A 257 40.03 9.17 -38.37
C ASN A 257 39.75 10.32 -37.38
N VAL A 258 39.53 10.07 -36.09
CA VAL A 258 39.35 11.09 -35.04
C VAL A 258 40.64 11.22 -34.23
N ALA A 259 41.11 12.44 -34.02
CA ALA A 259 42.26 12.74 -33.18
C ALA A 259 41.78 13.08 -31.76
N PHE A 260 42.25 12.29 -30.79
CA PHE A 260 42.12 12.59 -29.37
C PHE A 260 43.33 13.41 -28.95
N ASP A 261 43.26 14.74 -29.11
CA ASP A 261 44.31 15.62 -28.60
C ASP A 261 44.43 15.43 -27.08
N SER A 262 45.60 15.72 -26.50
CA SER A 262 45.95 15.38 -25.11
C SER A 262 45.21 16.19 -24.01
N GLY A 263 44.02 16.68 -24.30
CA GLY A 263 43.15 17.41 -23.38
C GLY A 263 41.69 16.99 -23.56
N THR A 264 40.90 17.07 -22.48
CA THR A 264 39.45 16.90 -22.54
C THR A 264 38.84 17.99 -23.44
N PRO A 265 37.98 17.64 -24.42
CA PRO A 265 37.18 18.61 -25.17
C PRO A 265 36.44 19.56 -24.22
N SER A 266 36.31 20.82 -24.61
CA SER A 266 35.38 21.74 -23.94
C SER A 266 33.94 21.34 -24.26
N ASP A 267 33.02 21.71 -23.38
CA ASP A 267 31.59 21.68 -23.73
C ASP A 267 31.35 22.57 -24.96
N LEU A 268 30.54 22.09 -25.91
CA LEU A 268 30.24 22.71 -27.22
C LEU A 268 31.31 22.64 -28.33
N ASP A 269 32.43 21.94 -28.14
CA ASP A 269 33.36 21.69 -29.25
C ASP A 269 32.71 20.87 -30.38
N VAL A 270 33.12 21.14 -31.63
CA VAL A 270 32.63 20.45 -32.83
C VAL A 270 33.77 19.68 -33.50
N LEU A 271 33.49 18.47 -33.99
CA LEU A 271 34.45 17.70 -34.78
C LEU A 271 34.63 18.35 -36.16
N THR A 272 35.83 18.88 -36.42
CA THR A 272 36.20 19.48 -37.70
C THR A 272 37.33 18.71 -38.36
N TYR A 273 37.25 18.52 -39.67
CA TYR A 273 38.28 17.82 -40.43
C TYR A 273 39.53 18.70 -40.63
N ASP A 274 40.66 18.28 -40.08
CA ASP A 274 41.97 18.90 -40.27
C ASP A 274 42.70 18.22 -41.45
N SER A 275 42.84 18.95 -42.55
CA SER A 275 43.51 18.48 -43.77
C SER A 275 45.03 18.34 -43.64
N GLY A 276 45.64 18.97 -42.63
CA GLY A 276 47.07 18.86 -42.35
C GLY A 276 47.43 17.56 -41.62
N THR A 277 46.55 17.07 -40.76
CA THR A 277 46.72 15.78 -40.07
C THR A 277 45.90 14.63 -40.67
N GLY A 278 44.93 14.95 -41.53
CA GLY A 278 44.01 13.97 -42.13
C GLY A 278 43.04 13.35 -41.12
N LYS A 279 42.76 14.05 -40.02
CA LYS A 279 41.94 13.59 -38.88
C LYS A 279 40.85 14.61 -38.55
N TRP A 280 39.75 14.14 -37.98
CA TRP A 280 38.71 14.94 -37.33
C TRP A 280 39.19 15.30 -35.92
N LYS A 281 39.30 16.59 -35.63
CA LYS A 281 39.72 17.09 -34.31
C LYS A 281 38.54 17.76 -33.62
N SER A 282 38.49 17.62 -32.29
CA SER A 282 37.69 18.50 -31.45
C SER A 282 38.32 19.89 -31.56
N VAL A 283 37.59 20.82 -32.13
CA VAL A 283 37.94 22.23 -32.11
C VAL A 283 36.77 22.98 -31.51
N PRO A 284 37.02 24.11 -30.83
CA PRO A 284 35.97 25.07 -30.57
C PRO A 284 35.19 25.29 -31.87
N PRO A 285 33.86 25.46 -31.80
CA PRO A 285 33.07 25.78 -32.98
C PRO A 285 33.79 26.90 -33.71
N ALA A 286 34.03 26.71 -35.02
CA ALA A 286 34.64 27.75 -35.84
C ALA A 286 33.89 29.05 -35.55
N ALA A 287 34.60 30.13 -35.19
CA ALA A 287 34.02 31.45 -35.03
C ALA A 287 33.26 31.75 -36.33
N GLY A 288 31.94 31.55 -36.27
CA GLY A 288 31.20 31.15 -37.48
C GLY A 288 29.77 31.66 -37.48
N ALA A 289 29.41 32.42 -36.45
CA ALA A 289 28.35 33.39 -36.54
C ALA A 289 28.94 34.74 -36.10
N GLU A 290 29.73 35.36 -36.97
CA GLU A 290 30.12 36.75 -36.76
C GLU A 290 28.89 37.62 -36.99
N ILE A 291 28.58 38.52 -36.06
CA ILE A 291 27.47 39.44 -36.29
C ILE A 291 27.80 40.37 -37.46
N ASN A 292 26.80 40.66 -38.30
CA ASN A 292 26.90 41.66 -39.36
C ASN A 292 25.59 42.47 -39.40
N LEU A 293 25.55 43.53 -38.60
CA LEU A 293 24.35 44.32 -38.36
C LEU A 293 24.39 45.61 -39.16
N SER A 294 23.43 45.74 -40.08
CA SER A 294 23.28 46.91 -40.95
C SER A 294 22.48 48.01 -40.26
N LEU A 295 23.15 49.14 -39.98
CA LEU A 295 22.57 50.36 -39.44
C LEU A 295 22.11 51.25 -40.59
N LYS A 296 20.83 51.12 -40.94
CA LYS A 296 20.27 51.83 -42.10
C LYS A 296 19.73 53.21 -41.69
N PRO A 297 19.85 54.25 -42.55
CA PRO A 297 19.29 55.58 -42.28
C PRO A 297 17.81 55.58 -41.89
N GLN A 298 17.01 54.66 -42.46
CA GLN A 298 15.57 54.55 -42.20
C GLN A 298 15.22 54.07 -40.79
N GLN A 299 16.18 53.42 -40.10
CA GLN A 299 16.01 52.88 -38.76
C GLN A 299 16.62 53.78 -37.69
N ALA A 300 17.21 54.91 -38.10
CA ALA A 300 17.85 55.84 -37.19
C ALA A 300 16.82 56.59 -36.34
N LYS A 301 17.03 56.58 -35.03
CA LYS A 301 16.41 57.49 -34.07
C LYS A 301 17.27 58.74 -33.96
N LEU A 302 16.64 59.90 -34.16
CA LEU A 302 17.31 61.18 -34.12
C LEU A 302 17.24 61.79 -32.71
N PRO A 303 18.35 62.26 -32.14
CA PRO A 303 18.37 62.89 -30.83
C PRO A 303 17.63 64.24 -30.83
N SER A 304 17.24 64.73 -29.65
CA SER A 304 16.59 66.03 -29.51
C SER A 304 17.54 67.22 -29.69
N SER A 305 18.84 67.00 -29.47
CA SER A 305 19.91 67.99 -29.67
C SER A 305 20.81 67.54 -30.81
N ASN A 306 21.11 68.46 -31.72
CA ASN A 306 21.98 68.25 -32.89
C ASN A 306 21.73 66.92 -33.63
N PRO A 307 20.50 66.67 -34.13
CA PRO A 307 20.23 65.47 -34.91
C PRO A 307 20.83 65.58 -36.30
N ALA A 308 21.45 64.49 -36.78
CA ALA A 308 21.68 64.32 -38.20
C ALA A 308 20.33 64.31 -38.95
N ARG A 309 20.32 64.74 -40.22
CA ARG A 309 19.07 64.80 -41.01
C ARG A 309 18.93 63.58 -41.91
N ILE A 310 17.83 62.84 -41.79
CA ILE A 310 17.47 61.78 -42.75
C ILE A 310 17.09 62.43 -44.08
N ASP A 311 17.76 62.03 -45.15
CA ASP A 311 17.42 62.38 -46.53
C ASP A 311 17.15 61.11 -47.33
N GLY A 312 15.91 60.98 -47.79
CA GLY A 312 15.47 59.93 -48.71
C GLY A 312 15.27 60.43 -50.14
N GLY A 313 15.78 61.63 -50.46
CA GLY A 313 15.80 62.18 -51.80
C GLY A 313 16.76 61.44 -52.74
N GLU A 314 16.71 61.78 -54.03
CA GLU A 314 17.58 61.19 -55.06
C GLU A 314 17.47 59.65 -55.16
N ASN A 315 18.58 58.95 -55.40
CA ASN A 315 18.58 57.51 -55.69
C ASN A 315 18.91 56.64 -54.45
N ASN A 316 19.30 57.24 -53.32
CA ASN A 316 19.77 56.54 -52.12
C ASN A 316 19.32 57.23 -50.84
N TRP A 317 19.17 56.45 -49.77
CA TRP A 317 18.95 56.98 -48.43
C TRP A 317 20.29 57.38 -47.81
N ARG A 318 20.31 58.53 -47.13
CA ARG A 318 21.50 59.05 -46.43
C ARG A 318 21.12 59.79 -45.15
N LEU A 319 22.06 59.84 -44.22
CA LEU A 319 22.05 60.75 -43.07
C LEU A 319 23.03 61.88 -43.35
N LEU A 320 22.58 63.11 -43.16
CA LEU A 320 23.36 64.32 -43.42
C LEU A 320 23.90 64.84 -42.11
N PHE A 321 25.22 65.05 -42.06
CA PHE A 321 25.98 65.58 -40.94
C PHE A 321 26.64 66.89 -41.34
N ASP A 322 26.32 67.97 -40.64
CA ASP A 322 26.90 69.31 -40.82
C ASP A 322 28.42 69.32 -40.63
N ALA A 323 29.08 70.30 -41.26
CA ALA A 323 30.55 70.45 -41.22
C ALA A 323 31.10 71.09 -39.94
N THR A 324 30.25 71.61 -39.05
CA THR A 324 30.69 72.45 -37.91
C THR A 324 30.10 72.05 -36.56
N THR A 325 28.99 71.32 -36.56
CA THR A 325 28.31 70.89 -35.33
C THR A 325 28.31 69.38 -35.25
N ASP A 326 28.64 68.83 -34.07
CA ASP A 326 28.56 67.39 -33.85
C ASP A 326 27.09 66.96 -33.90
N GLU A 327 26.73 66.39 -35.03
CA GLU A 327 25.43 65.80 -35.28
C GLU A 327 25.50 64.28 -35.10
N SER A 328 24.41 63.68 -34.64
CA SER A 328 24.38 62.24 -34.39
C SER A 328 23.06 61.57 -34.75
N ALA A 329 23.14 60.25 -34.90
CA ALA A 329 22.01 59.35 -35.11
C ALA A 329 22.22 58.09 -34.26
N THR A 330 21.12 57.48 -33.81
CA THR A 330 21.15 56.33 -32.90
C THR A 330 20.36 55.15 -33.46
N TRP A 331 20.84 53.94 -33.23
CA TRP A 331 20.14 52.69 -33.55
C TRP A 331 19.99 51.85 -32.28
N GLU A 332 18.87 51.13 -32.20
CA GLU A 332 18.47 50.34 -31.04
C GLU A 332 18.04 48.95 -31.51
N PHE A 333 18.59 47.89 -30.92
CA PHE A 333 18.23 46.50 -31.22
C PHE A 333 18.71 45.55 -30.12
N ILE A 334 18.18 44.33 -30.10
CA ILE A 334 18.71 43.24 -29.27
C ILE A 334 19.90 42.63 -30.02
N LEU A 335 21.03 42.47 -29.35
CA LEU A 335 22.21 41.85 -29.92
C LEU A 335 21.94 40.36 -30.14
N ASP A 336 22.31 39.85 -31.31
CA ASP A 336 22.08 38.46 -31.69
C ASP A 336 22.78 37.48 -30.73
N ASP A 337 22.20 36.29 -30.55
CA ASP A 337 22.78 35.21 -29.77
C ASP A 337 24.11 34.72 -30.37
N ASP A 338 24.30 35.00 -31.66
CA ASP A 338 25.50 34.69 -32.43
C ASP A 338 26.73 35.55 -32.04
N TYR A 339 26.58 36.65 -31.31
CA TYR A 339 27.72 37.50 -30.92
C TYR A 339 28.75 36.75 -30.04
N GLY A 340 29.97 36.58 -30.58
CA GLY A 340 31.05 35.77 -29.98
C GLY A 340 31.89 36.48 -28.92
N ALA A 341 31.52 37.70 -28.53
CA ALA A 341 32.24 38.56 -27.59
C ALA A 341 33.64 39.04 -28.06
N GLY A 342 33.98 38.87 -29.35
CA GLY A 342 35.17 39.35 -30.03
C GLY A 342 35.21 40.87 -30.25
N VAL A 343 36.24 41.37 -30.92
CA VAL A 343 36.41 42.82 -31.15
C VAL A 343 35.39 43.30 -32.18
N LEU A 344 34.58 44.29 -31.82
CA LEU A 344 33.62 44.85 -32.77
C LEU A 344 34.23 46.02 -33.55
N TYR A 345 33.83 46.13 -34.82
CA TYR A 345 34.15 47.23 -35.70
C TYR A 345 32.88 47.88 -36.21
N VAL A 346 32.89 49.22 -36.32
CA VAL A 346 31.84 49.97 -37.00
C VAL A 346 32.41 50.53 -38.29
N ASP A 347 31.95 49.98 -39.40
CA ASP A 347 32.27 50.45 -40.74
C ASP A 347 31.25 51.51 -41.16
N VAL A 348 31.65 52.78 -41.16
CA VAL A 348 30.83 53.91 -41.60
C VAL A 348 31.03 54.13 -43.09
N TYR A 349 29.99 53.91 -43.88
CA TYR A 349 29.98 54.17 -45.32
C TYR A 349 29.43 55.57 -45.59
N PHE A 350 30.27 56.46 -46.14
CA PHE A 350 29.92 57.86 -46.31
C PHE A 350 30.41 58.46 -47.64
N THR A 351 29.81 59.57 -48.01
CA THR A 351 30.23 60.47 -49.10
C THR A 351 30.42 61.89 -48.57
N MET A 352 31.12 62.74 -49.31
CA MET A 352 31.19 64.17 -49.01
C MET A 352 30.25 64.92 -49.96
N ALA A 353 29.53 65.91 -49.42
CA ALA A 353 28.58 66.73 -50.17
C ALA A 353 29.26 67.66 -51.19
N SER A 354 30.56 67.93 -51.03
CA SER A 354 31.36 68.66 -52.03
C SER A 354 32.78 68.11 -52.14
N THR A 355 33.45 68.47 -53.24
CA THR A 355 34.84 68.06 -53.50
C THR A 355 35.78 68.73 -52.50
N GLN A 356 36.62 67.93 -51.83
CA GLN A 356 37.57 68.46 -50.83
C GLN A 356 38.78 69.13 -51.49
N THR A 357 39.21 70.25 -50.94
CA THR A 357 40.39 71.00 -51.40
C THR A 357 41.46 70.96 -50.31
N GLY A 358 42.61 70.33 -50.60
CA GLY A 358 43.62 70.01 -49.60
C GLY A 358 43.47 68.58 -49.08
N VAL A 359 44.47 68.13 -48.31
CA VAL A 359 44.33 66.89 -47.53
C VAL A 359 43.60 67.29 -46.26
N ASN A 360 42.44 66.69 -46.06
CA ASN A 360 41.58 66.93 -44.92
C ASN A 360 41.38 65.65 -44.12
N ASP A 361 40.94 65.75 -42.89
CA ASP A 361 40.52 64.64 -42.06
C ASP A 361 39.05 64.81 -41.68
N ILE A 362 38.33 63.70 -41.63
CA ILE A 362 36.97 63.61 -41.07
C ILE A 362 37.02 62.62 -39.92
N THR A 363 36.41 62.97 -38.78
CA THR A 363 36.42 62.10 -37.60
C THR A 363 35.02 61.57 -37.33
N TRP A 364 34.91 60.25 -37.23
CA TRP A 364 33.67 59.55 -36.89
C TRP A 364 33.76 58.94 -35.50
N GLU A 365 32.66 59.03 -34.77
CA GLU A 365 32.53 58.56 -33.40
C GLU A 365 31.45 57.50 -33.28
N ALA A 366 31.69 56.51 -32.42
CA ALA A 366 30.74 55.51 -32.02
C ALA A 366 30.68 55.43 -30.48
N TYR A 367 29.47 55.56 -29.96
CA TYR A 367 29.16 55.43 -28.56
C TYR A 367 28.32 54.17 -28.37
N VAL A 368 28.69 53.37 -27.38
CA VAL A 368 28.05 52.09 -27.07
C VAL A 368 27.38 52.20 -25.71
N MET A 369 26.10 51.86 -25.65
CA MET A 369 25.36 51.67 -24.42
C MET A 369 24.68 50.31 -24.48
N LYS A 370 24.77 49.56 -23.39
CA LYS A 370 24.00 48.33 -23.23
C LYS A 370 23.00 48.42 -22.08
N LEU A 371 22.01 47.55 -22.12
CA LEU A 371 21.20 47.17 -20.96
C LEU A 371 20.96 45.67 -21.02
N THR A 372 21.21 44.96 -19.92
CA THR A 372 20.95 43.52 -19.85
C THR A 372 19.51 43.25 -19.39
N PRO A 373 18.65 42.63 -20.24
CA PRO A 373 17.28 42.34 -19.87
C PRO A 373 17.17 41.56 -18.55
N ASN A 374 16.19 41.92 -17.72
CA ASN A 374 15.87 41.27 -16.42
C ASN A 374 16.95 41.32 -15.33
N SER A 375 18.07 42.01 -15.55
CA SER A 375 19.16 42.09 -14.55
C SER A 375 19.77 43.48 -14.40
N ASP A 376 19.66 44.33 -15.42
CA ASP A 376 20.11 45.72 -15.34
C ASP A 376 19.14 46.57 -14.51
N ALA A 377 19.70 47.48 -13.72
CA ALA A 377 18.96 48.43 -12.89
C ALA A 377 18.88 49.82 -13.53
N ALA A 378 19.63 50.08 -14.61
CA ALA A 378 19.59 51.33 -15.35
C ALA A 378 18.27 51.48 -16.14
N ASP A 379 17.79 52.72 -16.20
CA ASP A 379 16.60 53.09 -16.97
C ASP A 379 16.91 53.08 -18.48
N ILE A 380 16.01 52.54 -19.30
CA ILE A 380 16.15 52.52 -20.76
C ILE A 380 16.21 53.92 -21.39
N ASP A 381 15.66 54.91 -20.71
CA ASP A 381 15.67 56.31 -21.16
C ASP A 381 16.90 57.10 -20.65
N SER A 382 17.81 56.47 -19.90
CA SER A 382 19.04 57.11 -19.43
C SER A 382 20.15 57.02 -20.48
N ASP A 383 20.82 58.14 -20.76
CA ASP A 383 22.01 58.15 -21.63
C ASP A 383 23.26 57.71 -20.84
N SER A 384 23.48 56.40 -20.75
CA SER A 384 24.63 55.80 -20.06
C SER A 384 25.64 55.18 -21.04
N TYR A 385 25.99 55.92 -22.09
CA TYR A 385 27.03 55.48 -23.02
C TYR A 385 28.38 55.34 -22.33
N ASP A 386 29.12 54.29 -22.70
CA ASP A 386 30.53 54.13 -22.37
C ASP A 386 31.37 55.20 -23.10
N THR A 387 32.67 55.21 -22.81
CA THR A 387 33.65 56.12 -23.38
C THR A 387 33.61 56.08 -24.91
N VAL A 388 33.67 57.24 -25.57
CA VAL A 388 33.63 57.32 -27.04
C VAL A 388 34.76 56.49 -27.70
N ASN A 389 34.41 55.77 -28.76
CA ASN A 389 35.36 55.20 -29.71
C ASN A 389 35.34 56.07 -30.98
N TYR A 390 36.48 56.35 -31.58
CA TYR A 390 36.53 57.20 -32.77
C TYR A 390 37.60 56.74 -33.76
N ILE A 391 37.45 57.18 -35.01
CA ILE A 391 38.47 57.06 -36.04
C ILE A 391 38.60 58.39 -36.78
N GLN A 392 39.85 58.79 -37.02
CA GLN A 392 40.19 59.87 -37.94
C GLN A 392 40.47 59.26 -39.31
N HIS A 393 39.72 59.67 -40.32
CA HIS A 393 39.88 59.22 -41.71
C HIS A 393 40.42 60.34 -42.58
N THR A 394 41.58 60.12 -43.20
CA THR A 394 42.20 61.09 -44.09
C THR A 394 41.58 61.08 -45.49
N LEU A 395 41.01 62.21 -45.87
CA LEU A 395 40.50 62.52 -47.20
C LEU A 395 41.65 63.03 -48.09
N ALA A 396 41.77 62.43 -49.28
CA ALA A 396 42.78 62.85 -50.24
C ALA A 396 42.48 64.25 -50.82
N ASN A 397 43.54 64.94 -51.29
CA ASN A 397 43.36 66.17 -52.04
C ASN A 397 42.58 65.94 -53.34
N ASN A 398 41.64 66.83 -53.64
CA ASN A 398 40.67 66.71 -54.75
C ASN A 398 39.82 65.44 -54.65
N GLN A 399 39.48 65.04 -53.42
CA GLN A 399 38.53 63.96 -53.20
C GLN A 399 37.16 64.35 -53.78
N THR A 400 36.74 63.67 -54.85
CA THR A 400 35.49 63.94 -55.58
C THR A 400 34.26 63.79 -54.67
N GLU A 401 33.30 64.71 -54.83
CA GLU A 401 31.97 64.62 -54.21
C GLU A 401 31.24 63.32 -54.57
N GLY A 402 30.39 62.82 -53.66
CA GLY A 402 29.55 61.65 -53.90
C GLY A 402 30.29 60.30 -54.02
N TYR A 403 31.62 60.27 -53.90
CA TYR A 403 32.39 59.02 -54.00
C TYR A 403 32.39 58.29 -52.66
N LEU A 404 31.86 57.05 -52.65
CA LEU A 404 31.71 56.25 -51.44
C LEU A 404 33.06 55.95 -50.79
N ARG A 405 33.12 56.13 -49.46
CA ARG A 405 34.28 55.85 -48.61
C ARG A 405 33.83 55.02 -47.42
N ILE A 406 34.81 54.41 -46.74
CA ILE A 406 34.63 53.65 -45.52
C ILE A 406 35.59 54.16 -44.45
N ALA A 407 35.06 54.46 -43.28
CA ALA A 407 35.83 54.73 -42.06
C ALA A 407 35.51 53.63 -41.05
N THR A 408 36.52 52.90 -40.59
CA THR A 408 36.35 51.77 -39.67
C THR A 408 36.75 52.19 -38.27
N ILE A 409 35.77 52.33 -37.38
CA ILE A 409 35.98 52.55 -35.95
C ILE A 409 36.20 51.18 -35.30
N THR A 410 37.28 51.04 -34.52
CA THR A 410 37.46 49.86 -33.66
C THR A 410 36.82 50.14 -32.30
N LEU A 411 35.89 49.30 -31.85
CA LEU A 411 35.26 49.43 -30.53
C LEU A 411 36.18 48.83 -29.46
N THR A 412 37.12 49.66 -29.01
CA THR A 412 38.10 49.31 -27.96
C THR A 412 37.46 49.19 -26.58
N ASN A 413 36.38 49.92 -26.36
CA ASN A 413 35.44 49.73 -25.27
C ASN A 413 34.06 49.48 -25.89
N LYS A 414 33.25 48.64 -25.25
CA LYS A 414 31.95 48.17 -25.78
C LYS A 414 30.95 47.92 -24.67
N ASP A 415 31.06 48.69 -23.58
CA ASP A 415 30.16 48.64 -22.42
C ASP A 415 29.96 47.21 -21.84
N SER A 416 30.99 46.37 -21.93
CA SER A 416 30.91 44.94 -21.55
C SER A 416 29.74 44.17 -22.18
N LEU A 417 29.42 44.47 -23.45
CA LEU A 417 28.36 43.81 -24.23
C LEU A 417 28.48 42.28 -24.22
N SER A 418 27.33 41.62 -24.11
CA SER A 418 27.11 40.18 -24.26
C SER A 418 25.94 39.92 -25.22
N ALA A 419 25.89 38.70 -25.77
CA ALA A 419 24.79 38.24 -26.60
C ALA A 419 23.44 38.39 -25.86
N GLY A 420 22.39 38.81 -26.57
CA GLY A 420 21.07 39.06 -26.00
C GLY A 420 20.89 40.37 -25.23
N ASP A 421 21.94 41.19 -25.08
CA ASP A 421 21.82 42.53 -24.49
C ASP A 421 21.02 43.47 -25.40
N TYR A 422 20.30 44.44 -24.81
CA TYR A 422 19.77 45.58 -25.56
C TYR A 422 20.93 46.54 -25.85
N LEU A 423 21.21 46.77 -27.12
CA LEU A 423 22.27 47.67 -27.59
C LEU A 423 21.65 48.95 -28.14
N ARG A 424 22.11 50.08 -27.62
CA ARG A 424 21.95 51.40 -28.22
C ARG A 424 23.31 51.88 -28.72
N ILE A 425 23.45 52.02 -30.04
CA ILE A 425 24.66 52.56 -30.66
C ILE A 425 24.37 53.93 -31.26
N LYS A 426 25.21 54.92 -30.92
CA LYS A 426 25.13 56.27 -31.49
C LYS A 426 26.35 56.52 -32.35
N ILE A 427 26.12 56.94 -33.59
CA ILE A 427 27.17 57.37 -34.52
C ILE A 427 27.08 58.88 -34.67
N ALA A 428 28.22 59.55 -34.55
CA ALA A 428 28.35 60.99 -34.70
C ALA A 428 29.54 61.35 -35.59
N ARG A 429 29.48 62.52 -36.21
CA ARG A 429 30.67 63.18 -36.76
C ARG A 429 31.22 64.11 -35.68
N ASP A 430 32.52 64.05 -35.41
CA ASP A 430 33.23 64.94 -34.49
C ASP A 430 33.61 66.24 -35.22
N ALA A 431 32.60 66.98 -35.68
CA ALA A 431 32.80 68.17 -36.52
C ALA A 431 33.53 69.30 -35.79
N ASN A 432 33.49 69.31 -34.45
CA ASN A 432 34.20 70.29 -33.63
C ASN A 432 35.66 69.90 -33.33
N GLY A 433 36.05 68.65 -33.62
CA GLY A 433 37.38 68.10 -33.42
C GLY A 433 37.80 67.85 -31.96
N THR A 434 36.87 67.46 -31.09
CA THR A 434 37.13 67.21 -29.67
C THR A 434 37.95 65.94 -29.45
N ASN A 435 37.70 64.91 -30.24
CA ASN A 435 38.26 63.58 -30.09
C ASN A 435 39.30 63.25 -31.17
N GLY A 436 39.12 63.76 -32.39
CA GLY A 436 40.08 63.71 -33.49
C GLY A 436 40.13 65.03 -34.27
N THR A 437 41.02 65.16 -35.25
CA THR A 437 40.94 66.32 -36.15
C THR A 437 39.83 66.07 -37.18
N ASP A 438 38.87 66.98 -37.27
CA ASP A 438 37.93 67.08 -38.38
C ASP A 438 38.09 68.47 -39.00
N ASP A 439 38.70 68.54 -40.18
CA ASP A 439 38.86 69.77 -40.95
C ASP A 439 38.20 69.66 -42.34
N ALA A 440 37.35 68.65 -42.52
CA ALA A 440 36.59 68.44 -43.74
C ALA A 440 35.54 69.56 -43.90
N THR A 441 35.64 70.30 -45.01
CA THR A 441 35.02 71.62 -45.15
C THR A 441 33.53 71.61 -45.56
N SER A 442 32.95 70.42 -45.76
CA SER A 442 31.57 70.26 -46.21
C SER A 442 30.82 69.22 -45.39
N ASP A 443 29.50 69.18 -45.55
CA ASP A 443 28.65 68.14 -44.98
C ASP A 443 29.14 66.75 -45.40
N ALA A 444 28.98 65.80 -44.49
CA ALA A 444 29.20 64.38 -44.74
C ALA A 444 27.84 63.67 -44.85
N GLU A 445 27.76 62.72 -45.76
CA GLU A 445 26.53 62.01 -46.09
C GLU A 445 26.75 60.51 -45.80
N MET A 446 26.25 60.02 -44.67
CA MET A 446 26.37 58.60 -44.32
C MET A 446 25.28 57.79 -45.02
N VAL A 447 25.68 56.82 -45.83
CA VAL A 447 24.75 55.93 -46.56
C VAL A 447 24.30 54.76 -45.70
N MET A 448 25.20 54.23 -44.88
CA MET A 448 24.98 53.09 -43.98
C MET A 448 26.14 52.99 -43.00
N ALA A 449 25.91 52.40 -41.82
CA ALA A 449 27.00 51.83 -41.02
C ALA A 449 26.79 50.32 -40.85
N ILE A 450 27.87 49.56 -40.70
CA ILE A 450 27.82 48.13 -40.43
C ILE A 450 28.60 47.84 -39.16
N ILE A 451 27.97 47.16 -38.21
CA ILE A 451 28.68 46.56 -37.07
C ILE A 451 29.06 45.14 -37.45
N ARG A 452 30.34 44.81 -37.31
CA ARG A 452 30.84 43.45 -37.50
C ARG A 452 31.81 43.05 -36.40
N GLU A 453 31.90 41.75 -36.15
CA GLU A 453 32.92 41.12 -35.31
C GLU A 453 34.20 40.82 -36.10
#